data_AF-A0A3D4PBK4-F1
#
_entry.id   AF-A0A3D4PBK4-F1
#
_cell.length_a   1.000
_cell.length_b   1.000
_cell.length_c   1.000
_cell.angle_alpha   90.00
_cell.angle_beta   90.00
_cell.angle_gamma   90.00
#
_symmetry.space_group_name_H-M   'P 1'
#
loop_
_entity.id
_entity.type
_entity.pdbx_description
1 polymer ?
#
loop_
_entity_poly.entity_id
_entity_poly.type
_entity_poly.pdbx_seq_one_letter_code
_entity_poly.pdbx_strand_id
1 'polypeptide(L)'
;MIKINVEVNDLENVADPRRLSDEILRKIERHLQWIDTHENYSYELTLFVEQCVIEANRGVAKMSLKGVLNDQQIDKSFHSLEKGFKYKPHLPTRSLQLNAFTNLFTWIKRLIFPSGIELALAKRRLSGRAANAIEEGIREVCATLDRLLERPLSNGKEQWNYYYGLAWKCSVVALVATSAISIFRVLVVQSNAHLVWGVFASTLAAFGLTLGWGLTTLPDQFYLSEPKGRKLAKLVGAKTPTGIRSVALFMILLSATGMMLGIYWLIFE
;
A
#
# COMPACT_ATOMS: atom_id res chain seq x y z
N MET A 1 17.16 -20.39 -18.56
CA MET A 1 17.04 -21.22 -17.33
C MET A 1 16.82 -20.26 -16.19
N ILE A 2 15.83 -20.52 -15.34
CA ILE A 2 15.42 -19.62 -14.25
C ILE A 2 15.98 -20.17 -12.95
N LYS A 3 16.92 -19.46 -12.34
CA LYS A 3 17.43 -19.84 -11.02
C LYS A 3 17.59 -18.60 -10.16
N ILE A 4 16.81 -18.56 -9.08
CA ILE A 4 16.93 -17.53 -8.06
C ILE A 4 17.22 -18.19 -6.74
N ASN A 5 18.33 -17.80 -6.15
CA ASN A 5 18.69 -18.22 -4.80
C ASN A 5 18.54 -17.02 -3.88
N VAL A 6 17.93 -17.23 -2.72
CA VAL A 6 17.88 -16.24 -1.65
C VAL A 6 18.75 -16.74 -0.50
N GLU A 7 19.79 -16.00 -0.20
CA GLU A 7 20.71 -16.29 0.89
C GLU A 7 20.51 -15.28 2.01
N VAL A 8 20.22 -15.79 3.20
CA VAL A 8 19.99 -14.98 4.40
C VAL A 8 21.21 -15.14 5.30
N ASN A 9 22.13 -14.17 5.25
CA ASN A 9 23.40 -14.27 5.95
C ASN A 9 23.28 -13.70 7.37
N ASP A 10 23.49 -14.59 8.34
CA ASP A 10 23.74 -14.36 9.76
C ASP A 10 23.01 -13.15 10.38
N LEU A 11 21.70 -13.30 10.53
CA LEU A 11 20.82 -12.27 11.07
C LEU A 11 20.48 -12.57 12.54
N GLU A 12 21.19 -11.91 13.47
CA GLU A 12 21.00 -12.07 14.94
C GLU A 12 19.55 -11.94 15.43
N ASN A 13 18.67 -11.29 14.64
CA ASN A 13 17.29 -10.96 15.03
C ASN A 13 16.22 -11.72 14.23
N VAL A 14 16.58 -12.71 13.42
CA VAL A 14 15.61 -13.52 12.65
C VAL A 14 15.44 -14.87 13.30
N ALA A 15 14.21 -15.20 13.71
CA ALA A 15 13.94 -16.46 14.39
C ALA A 15 13.77 -17.65 13.45
N ASP A 16 13.34 -17.41 12.21
CA ASP A 16 13.24 -18.45 11.19
C ASP A 16 13.81 -17.94 9.85
N PRO A 17 15.14 -18.06 9.64
CA PRO A 17 15.80 -17.60 8.42
C PRO A 17 15.34 -18.34 7.17
N ARG A 18 14.98 -19.63 7.30
CA ARG A 18 14.50 -20.44 6.17
C ARG A 18 13.14 -19.95 5.69
N ARG A 19 12.20 -19.77 6.61
CA ARG A 19 10.87 -19.24 6.27
C ARG A 19 10.93 -17.82 5.71
N LEU A 20 11.87 -17.01 6.20
CA LEU A 20 12.10 -15.67 5.63
C LEU A 20 12.60 -15.77 4.19
N SER A 21 13.60 -16.63 3.94
CA SER A 21 14.13 -16.89 2.61
C SER A 21 13.04 -17.38 1.65
N ASP A 22 12.25 -18.38 2.07
CA ASP A 22 11.18 -18.97 1.27
C ASP A 22 10.10 -17.94 0.90
N GLU A 23 9.69 -17.07 1.84
CA GLU A 23 8.67 -16.05 1.55
C GLU A 23 9.21 -14.95 0.61
N ILE A 24 10.49 -14.58 0.75
CA ILE A 24 11.15 -13.64 -0.17
C ILE A 24 11.26 -14.26 -1.57
N LEU A 25 11.77 -15.50 -1.64
CA LEU A 25 11.89 -16.26 -2.88
C LEU A 25 10.54 -16.36 -3.57
N ARG A 26 9.49 -16.79 -2.85
CA ARG A 26 8.14 -16.92 -3.39
C ARG A 26 7.59 -15.61 -3.95
N LYS A 27 7.87 -14.47 -3.31
CA LYS A 27 7.42 -13.15 -3.78
C LYS A 27 8.14 -12.74 -5.07
N ILE A 28 9.45 -12.99 -5.15
CA ILE A 28 10.28 -12.64 -6.31
C ILE A 28 9.99 -13.58 -7.48
N GLU A 29 9.89 -14.89 -7.24
CA GLU A 29 9.48 -15.87 -8.24
C GLU A 29 8.11 -15.55 -8.80
N ARG A 30 7.13 -15.19 -7.96
CA ARG A 30 5.80 -14.79 -8.45
C ARG A 30 5.87 -13.54 -9.33
N HIS A 31 6.72 -12.57 -8.97
CA HIS A 31 6.96 -11.38 -9.80
C HIS A 31 7.59 -11.74 -11.15
N LEU A 32 8.54 -12.68 -11.16
CA LEU A 32 9.25 -13.10 -12.37
C LEU A 32 8.50 -14.08 -13.24
N GLN A 33 7.76 -15.03 -12.68
CA GLN A 33 6.81 -15.87 -13.44
C GLN A 33 5.82 -14.98 -14.20
N TRP A 34 5.38 -13.89 -13.58
CA TRP A 34 4.53 -12.92 -14.23
C TRP A 34 5.27 -12.11 -15.34
N ILE A 35 6.58 -11.90 -15.22
CA ILE A 35 7.42 -11.32 -16.29
C ILE A 35 7.59 -12.31 -17.46
N ASP A 36 8.02 -13.54 -17.16
CA ASP A 36 8.39 -14.59 -18.10
C ASP A 36 7.21 -15.08 -18.96
N THR A 37 5.96 -14.84 -18.53
CA THR A 37 4.77 -15.06 -19.37
C THR A 37 4.78 -14.32 -20.71
N HIS A 38 5.65 -13.32 -20.91
CA HIS A 38 5.65 -12.49 -22.11
C HIS A 38 6.91 -12.65 -22.97
N GLU A 39 8.07 -13.03 -22.41
CA GLU A 39 9.34 -13.23 -23.12
C GLU A 39 10.22 -14.25 -22.39
N ASN A 40 10.94 -15.11 -23.13
CA ASN A 40 11.86 -16.11 -22.57
C ASN A 40 13.17 -15.42 -22.12
N TYR A 41 13.28 -15.05 -20.84
CA TYR A 41 14.54 -14.53 -20.32
C TYR A 41 15.38 -15.62 -19.63
N SER A 42 16.71 -15.44 -19.62
CA SER A 42 17.61 -16.30 -18.84
C SER A 42 18.20 -15.52 -17.68
N TYR A 43 17.99 -16.02 -16.47
CA TYR A 43 18.42 -15.35 -15.24
C TYR A 43 18.98 -16.35 -14.23
N GLU A 44 20.19 -16.06 -13.77
CA GLU A 44 20.84 -16.70 -12.62
C GLU A 44 21.18 -15.61 -11.61
N LEU A 45 20.30 -15.41 -10.64
CA LEU A 45 20.38 -14.31 -9.68
C LEU A 45 20.43 -14.85 -8.25
N THR A 46 21.33 -14.32 -7.45
CA THR A 46 21.40 -14.56 -6.02
C THR A 46 21.08 -13.26 -5.29
N LEU A 47 20.03 -13.29 -4.47
CA LEU A 47 19.66 -12.21 -3.58
C LEU A 47 20.20 -12.51 -2.18
N PHE A 48 21.10 -11.66 -1.70
CA PHE A 48 21.61 -11.71 -0.35
C PHE A 48 20.84 -10.76 0.55
N VAL A 49 20.30 -11.27 1.66
CA VAL A 49 19.82 -10.45 2.77
C VAL A 49 20.99 -10.30 3.73
N GLU A 50 21.72 -9.19 3.61
CA GLU A 50 22.99 -8.95 4.31
C GLU A 50 22.78 -8.42 5.73
N GLN A 51 21.68 -7.70 5.99
CA GLN A 51 21.43 -7.10 7.29
C GLN A 51 19.93 -6.95 7.55
N CYS A 52 19.49 -7.35 8.73
CA CYS A 52 18.13 -7.13 9.23
C CYS A 52 18.21 -6.72 10.70
N VAL A 53 18.05 -5.43 10.98
CA VAL A 53 18.07 -4.89 12.35
C VAL A 53 16.65 -4.61 12.80
N ILE A 54 16.28 -5.17 13.95
CA ILE A 54 14.99 -4.96 14.62
C ILE A 54 15.21 -4.14 15.89
N GLU A 55 14.93 -2.84 15.82
CA GLU A 55 14.92 -1.95 16.99
C GLU A 55 13.49 -1.44 17.24
N ALA A 56 13.17 -1.12 18.49
CA ALA A 56 11.84 -0.61 18.86
C ALA A 56 11.40 0.59 18.01
N ASN A 57 12.35 1.44 17.60
CA ASN A 57 12.10 2.62 16.78
C ASN A 57 12.69 2.59 15.37
N ARG A 58 13.19 1.45 14.89
CA ARG A 58 13.83 1.37 13.58
C ARG A 58 13.80 -0.06 13.03
N GLY A 59 13.47 -0.20 11.75
CA GLY A 59 13.73 -1.39 10.96
C GLY A 59 14.77 -1.08 9.90
N VAL A 60 15.82 -1.89 9.79
CA VAL A 60 16.80 -1.75 8.72
C VAL A 60 16.88 -3.07 7.97
N ALA A 61 16.79 -3.01 6.65
CA ALA A 61 17.04 -4.14 5.76
C ALA A 61 18.09 -3.72 4.73
N LYS A 62 19.20 -4.44 4.68
CA LYS A 62 20.19 -4.33 3.60
C LYS A 62 20.11 -5.60 2.78
N MET A 63 19.89 -5.44 1.49
CA MET A 63 19.79 -6.55 0.54
C MET A 63 20.74 -6.26 -0.62
N SER A 64 21.37 -7.26 -1.20
CA SER A 64 22.12 -7.12 -2.45
C SER A 64 21.69 -8.17 -3.45
N LEU A 65 21.63 -7.78 -4.71
CA LEU A 65 21.31 -8.64 -5.83
C LEU A 65 22.57 -8.80 -6.67
N LYS A 66 23.04 -10.03 -6.82
CA LYS A 66 24.18 -10.37 -7.66
C LYS A 66 23.82 -11.48 -8.64
N GLY A 67 24.45 -11.50 -9.79
CA GLY A 67 24.28 -12.61 -10.75
C GLY A 67 24.33 -12.14 -12.19
N VAL A 68 23.72 -12.93 -13.08
CA VAL A 68 23.69 -12.69 -14.52
C VAL A 68 22.25 -12.66 -15.01
N LEU A 69 21.91 -11.63 -15.78
CA LEU A 69 20.62 -11.44 -16.45
C LEU A 69 20.89 -11.13 -17.92
N ASN A 70 20.43 -11.98 -18.85
CA ASN A 70 20.68 -11.82 -20.30
C ASN A 70 22.16 -11.47 -20.61
N ASP A 71 23.09 -12.25 -20.06
CA ASP A 71 24.54 -12.07 -20.18
C ASP A 71 25.13 -10.78 -19.57
N GLN A 72 24.31 -9.97 -18.88
CA GLN A 72 24.76 -8.81 -18.12
C GLN A 72 25.00 -9.17 -16.66
N GLN A 73 26.19 -8.83 -16.17
CA GLN A 73 26.53 -8.99 -14.76
C GLN A 73 25.87 -7.89 -13.92
N ILE A 74 25.15 -8.30 -12.89
CA ILE A 74 24.49 -7.40 -11.94
C ILE A 74 25.19 -7.50 -10.60
N ASP A 75 25.54 -6.35 -10.03
CA ASP A 75 25.87 -6.20 -8.61
C ASP A 75 25.23 -4.90 -8.10
N LYS A 76 24.14 -5.03 -7.36
CA LYS A 76 23.38 -3.89 -6.83
C LYS A 76 23.03 -4.10 -5.38
N SER A 77 23.30 -3.11 -4.54
CA SER A 77 22.91 -3.09 -3.13
C SER A 77 21.74 -2.15 -2.88
N PHE A 78 20.78 -2.61 -2.08
CA PHE A 78 19.59 -1.89 -1.64
C PHE A 78 19.65 -1.68 -0.13
N HIS A 79 19.46 -0.43 0.28
CA HIS A 79 19.42 -0.08 1.70
C HIS A 79 18.06 0.51 2.04
N SER A 80 17.23 -0.31 2.67
CA SER A 80 15.89 0.08 3.11
C SER A 80 15.90 0.36 4.61
N LEU A 81 15.46 1.57 4.96
CA LEU A 81 15.47 2.07 6.32
C LEU A 81 14.09 2.60 6.69
N GLU A 82 13.43 1.91 7.60
CA GLU A 82 12.18 2.34 8.20
C GLU A 82 12.48 2.97 9.57
N LYS A 83 12.47 4.30 9.64
CA LYS A 83 12.57 5.01 10.92
C LYS A 83 11.18 5.17 11.54
N GLY A 84 11.08 4.92 12.84
CA GLY A 84 9.99 5.43 13.65
C GLY A 84 9.99 6.95 13.67
N PHE A 85 8.86 7.54 14.04
CA PHE A 85 8.75 8.98 14.18
C PHE A 85 9.76 9.47 15.22
N LYS A 86 10.66 10.38 14.84
CA LYS A 86 11.31 11.25 15.82
C LYS A 86 10.20 12.14 16.39
N TYR A 87 9.90 11.98 17.67
CA TYR A 87 9.02 12.91 18.38
C TYR A 87 9.59 14.32 18.20
N LYS A 88 8.92 15.12 17.36
CA LYS A 88 9.22 16.53 17.17
C LYS A 88 8.19 17.28 18.02
N PRO A 89 8.59 17.94 19.12
CA PRO A 89 7.65 18.53 20.09
C PRO A 89 6.78 19.68 19.53
N HIS A 90 6.93 20.06 18.27
CA HIS A 90 6.28 21.23 17.66
C HIS A 90 5.39 20.92 16.44
N LEU A 91 5.09 19.65 16.16
CA LEU A 91 4.16 19.32 15.07
C LEU A 91 2.71 19.45 15.55
N PRO A 92 1.82 20.14 14.80
CA PRO A 92 0.44 20.35 15.19
C PRO A 92 -0.28 19.02 15.42
N THR A 93 -1.10 18.97 16.46
CA THR A 93 -1.88 17.83 16.98
C THR A 93 -2.63 17.03 15.90
N ARG A 94 -3.02 17.70 14.80
CA ARG A 94 -3.67 17.11 13.63
C ARG A 94 -2.78 16.10 12.89
N SER A 95 -1.47 16.34 12.81
CA SER A 95 -0.51 15.42 12.19
C SER A 95 -0.26 14.17 13.04
N LEU A 96 -0.36 14.30 14.38
CA LEU A 96 -0.28 13.18 15.31
C LEU A 96 -1.52 12.28 15.22
N GLN A 97 -2.72 12.86 15.09
CA GLN A 97 -3.99 12.11 14.97
C GLN A 97 -4.10 11.32 13.65
N LEU A 98 -3.79 11.93 12.51
CA LEU A 98 -3.79 11.24 11.21
C LEU A 98 -2.77 10.09 11.16
N ASN A 99 -1.62 10.27 11.80
CA ASN A 99 -0.59 9.22 11.90
C ASN A 99 -0.93 8.15 12.93
N ALA A 100 -1.64 8.49 14.02
CA ALA A 100 -2.14 7.52 14.98
C ALA A 100 -3.22 6.62 14.35
N PHE A 101 -4.11 7.18 13.53
CA PHE A 101 -5.14 6.43 12.84
C PHE A 101 -4.58 5.47 11.78
N THR A 102 -3.63 5.93 10.94
CA THR A 102 -2.96 5.05 9.96
C THR A 102 -2.14 3.95 10.63
N ASN A 103 -1.50 4.26 11.76
CA ASN A 103 -0.86 3.24 12.61
C ASN A 103 -1.89 2.27 13.21
N LEU A 104 -3.02 2.74 13.72
CA LEU A 104 -4.06 1.88 14.31
C LEU A 104 -4.54 0.82 13.31
N PHE A 105 -4.83 1.23 12.06
CA PHE A 105 -5.25 0.29 11.02
C PHE A 105 -4.17 -0.71 10.62
N THR A 106 -2.91 -0.27 10.51
CA THR A 106 -1.80 -1.20 10.26
C THR A 106 -1.58 -2.16 11.43
N TRP A 107 -1.74 -1.70 12.67
CA TRP A 107 -1.67 -2.54 13.87
C TRP A 107 -2.80 -3.57 13.91
N ILE A 108 -4.05 -3.16 13.63
CA ILE A 108 -5.21 -4.06 13.59
C ILE A 108 -5.02 -5.10 12.49
N LYS A 109 -4.60 -4.69 11.29
CA LYS A 109 -4.32 -5.64 10.20
C LYS A 109 -3.25 -6.65 10.59
N ARG A 110 -2.17 -6.22 11.24
CA ARG A 110 -1.08 -7.10 11.69
C ARG A 110 -1.52 -8.09 12.77
N LEU A 111 -2.45 -7.68 13.62
CA LEU A 111 -3.03 -8.54 14.65
C LEU A 111 -3.89 -9.66 14.04
N ILE A 112 -4.69 -9.34 13.01
CA ILE A 112 -5.66 -10.28 12.43
C ILE A 112 -5.03 -11.10 11.28
N PHE A 113 -4.14 -10.51 10.48
CA PHE A 113 -3.53 -11.12 9.29
C PHE A 113 -2.01 -10.81 9.22
N PRO A 114 -1.19 -11.47 10.06
CA PRO A 114 0.27 -11.28 10.03
C PRO A 114 0.86 -11.75 8.69
N SER A 115 1.82 -11.01 8.15
CA SER A 115 2.50 -11.44 6.93
C SER A 115 3.47 -12.60 7.19
N GLY A 116 3.78 -13.41 6.16
CA GLY A 116 4.77 -14.48 6.27
C GLY A 116 6.15 -13.99 6.75
N ILE A 117 6.52 -12.77 6.34
CA ILE A 117 7.74 -12.08 6.78
C ILE A 117 7.64 -11.72 8.28
N GLU A 118 6.50 -11.20 8.74
CA GLU A 118 6.31 -10.87 10.16
C GLU A 118 6.35 -12.11 11.07
N LEU A 119 5.86 -13.25 10.57
CA LEU A 119 5.92 -14.53 11.27
C LEU A 119 7.37 -15.07 11.39
N ALA A 120 8.21 -14.86 10.37
CA ALA A 120 9.61 -15.31 10.37
C ALA A 120 10.53 -14.51 11.33
N LEU A 121 10.13 -13.29 11.72
CA LEU A 121 10.91 -12.40 12.59
C LEU A 121 10.68 -12.60 14.10
N ALA A 122 9.82 -13.54 14.52
CA ALA A 122 9.37 -13.89 15.90
C ALA A 122 8.85 -12.78 16.84
N LYS A 123 9.39 -11.56 16.84
CA LYS A 123 9.00 -10.48 17.76
C LYS A 123 7.85 -9.64 17.19
N ARG A 124 6.63 -10.19 17.15
CA ARG A 124 5.42 -9.61 16.54
C ARG A 124 5.16 -8.11 16.84
N ARG A 125 5.46 -7.62 18.05
CA ARG A 125 5.26 -6.21 18.44
C ARG A 125 6.33 -5.24 17.90
N LEU A 126 7.55 -5.73 17.66
CA LEU A 126 8.71 -4.91 17.26
C LEU A 126 9.10 -5.14 15.79
N SER A 127 8.70 -6.28 15.22
CA SER A 127 9.09 -6.73 13.88
C SER A 127 8.40 -6.00 12.75
N GLY A 128 7.29 -5.29 12.99
CA GLY A 128 6.52 -4.63 11.94
C GLY A 128 7.32 -3.61 11.13
N ARG A 129 8.28 -2.91 11.75
CA ARG A 129 9.16 -1.96 11.03
C ARG A 129 10.23 -2.67 10.20
N ALA A 130 10.79 -3.76 10.73
CA ALA A 130 11.75 -4.58 10.01
C ALA A 130 11.10 -5.31 8.82
N ALA A 131 9.92 -5.91 9.02
CA ALA A 131 9.13 -6.49 7.94
C ALA A 131 8.82 -5.46 6.84
N ASN A 132 8.46 -4.24 7.24
CA ASN A 132 8.24 -3.12 6.33
C ASN A 132 9.50 -2.68 5.56
N ALA A 133 10.69 -2.81 6.16
CA ALA A 133 11.95 -2.50 5.51
C ALA A 133 12.32 -3.59 4.50
N ILE A 134 12.10 -4.87 4.86
CA ILE A 134 12.29 -6.01 3.95
C ILE A 134 11.33 -5.90 2.76
N GLU A 135 10.06 -5.59 2.97
CA GLU A 135 9.10 -5.41 1.87
C GLU A 135 9.45 -4.24 0.93
N GLU A 136 10.04 -3.18 1.46
CA GLU A 136 10.56 -2.09 0.62
C GLU A 136 11.77 -2.54 -0.20
N GLY A 137 12.69 -3.29 0.41
CA GLY A 137 13.85 -3.88 -0.28
C GLY A 137 13.43 -4.82 -1.41
N ILE A 138 12.44 -5.69 -1.18
CA ILE A 138 11.87 -6.56 -2.23
C ILE A 138 11.30 -5.71 -3.37
N ARG A 139 10.57 -4.62 -3.08
CA ARG A 139 10.06 -3.72 -4.12
C ARG A 139 11.16 -3.02 -4.91
N GLU A 140 12.27 -2.67 -4.27
CA GLU A 140 13.43 -2.09 -4.97
C GLU A 140 14.13 -3.10 -5.88
N VAL A 141 14.25 -4.36 -5.43
CA VAL A 141 14.73 -5.47 -6.25
C VAL A 141 13.83 -5.66 -7.48
N CYS A 142 12.51 -5.80 -7.28
CA CYS A 142 11.55 -5.94 -8.37
C CYS A 142 11.60 -4.75 -9.35
N ALA A 143 11.61 -3.51 -8.85
CA ALA A 143 11.72 -2.32 -9.70
C ALA A 143 13.04 -2.26 -10.48
N THR A 144 14.12 -2.82 -9.92
CA THR A 144 15.42 -2.88 -10.60
C THR A 144 15.43 -3.95 -11.68
N LEU A 145 14.83 -5.11 -11.43
CA LEU A 145 14.65 -6.16 -12.43
C LEU A 145 13.79 -5.66 -13.59
N ASP A 146 12.67 -5.00 -13.31
CA ASP A 146 11.79 -4.43 -14.34
C ASP A 146 12.54 -3.43 -15.24
N ARG A 147 13.45 -2.62 -14.67
CA ARG A 147 14.28 -1.67 -15.44
C ARG A 147 15.34 -2.36 -16.29
N LEU A 148 15.98 -3.40 -15.76
CA LEU A 148 17.03 -4.13 -16.47
C LEU A 148 16.45 -5.01 -17.59
N LEU A 149 15.21 -5.45 -17.44
CA LEU A 149 14.44 -6.15 -18.47
C LEU A 149 13.70 -5.19 -19.42
N GLU A 150 14.00 -3.88 -19.36
CA GLU A 150 13.40 -2.83 -20.19
C GLU A 150 11.87 -2.89 -20.30
N ARG A 151 11.21 -3.31 -19.22
CA ARG A 151 9.80 -3.63 -19.27
C ARG A 151 8.94 -2.37 -19.50
N PRO A 152 7.91 -2.43 -20.37
CA PRO A 152 6.94 -1.36 -20.46
C PRO A 152 6.24 -1.12 -19.12
N LEU A 153 6.05 0.16 -18.77
CA LEU A 153 5.29 0.58 -17.60
C LEU A 153 3.87 0.01 -17.67
N SER A 154 3.28 -0.34 -16.53
CA SER A 154 1.88 -0.75 -16.52
C SER A 154 0.98 0.46 -16.83
N ASN A 155 -0.23 0.19 -17.35
CA ASN A 155 -1.27 1.24 -17.48
C ASN A 155 -1.78 1.74 -16.11
N GLY A 156 -1.19 1.29 -14.99
CA GLY A 156 -1.60 1.66 -13.63
C GLY A 156 -1.55 3.16 -13.37
N LYS A 157 -0.57 3.89 -13.90
CA LYS A 157 -0.53 5.37 -13.78
C LYS A 157 -1.71 6.05 -14.47
N GLU A 158 -2.07 5.58 -15.66
CA GLU A 158 -3.20 6.14 -16.42
C GLU A 158 -4.53 5.79 -15.76
N GLN A 159 -4.70 4.52 -15.35
CA GLN A 159 -5.86 4.07 -14.59
C GLN A 159 -6.01 4.84 -13.27
N TRP A 160 -4.92 5.06 -12.53
CA TRP A 160 -4.96 5.85 -11.29
C TRP A 160 -5.41 7.30 -11.55
N ASN A 161 -4.86 7.94 -12.58
CA ASN A 161 -5.27 9.29 -12.97
C ASN A 161 -6.76 9.32 -13.39
N TYR A 162 -7.22 8.29 -14.12
CA TYR A 162 -8.62 8.14 -14.52
C TYR A 162 -9.54 8.02 -13.30
N TYR A 163 -9.26 7.09 -12.37
CA TYR A 163 -10.07 6.90 -11.17
C TYR A 163 -10.04 8.11 -10.24
N TYR A 164 -8.90 8.78 -10.11
CA TYR A 164 -8.80 10.02 -9.34
C TYR A 164 -9.66 11.13 -9.97
N GLY A 165 -9.61 11.29 -11.29
CA GLY A 165 -10.45 12.24 -12.02
C GLY A 165 -11.94 11.88 -11.94
N LEU A 166 -12.28 10.59 -12.03
CA LEU A 166 -13.64 10.10 -11.89
C LEU A 166 -14.18 10.36 -10.47
N ALA A 167 -13.38 10.11 -9.44
CA ALA A 167 -13.77 10.39 -8.06
C ALA A 167 -14.10 11.86 -7.84
N TRP A 168 -13.27 12.76 -8.36
CA TRP A 168 -13.56 14.19 -8.31
C TRP A 168 -14.88 14.54 -9.00
N LYS A 169 -15.11 14.04 -10.22
CA LYS A 169 -16.36 14.26 -10.97
C LYS A 169 -17.57 13.74 -10.22
N CYS A 170 -17.50 12.52 -9.68
CA CYS A 170 -18.58 11.92 -8.91
C CYS A 170 -18.89 12.72 -7.63
N SER A 171 -17.87 13.23 -6.94
CA SER A 171 -18.06 14.09 -5.78
C SER A 171 -18.72 15.41 -6.13
N VAL A 172 -18.32 16.05 -7.23
CA VAL A 172 -18.96 17.30 -7.68
C VAL A 172 -20.44 17.04 -8.02
N VAL A 173 -20.75 15.96 -8.73
CA VAL A 173 -22.15 15.58 -9.05
C VAL A 173 -22.94 15.29 -7.77
N ALA A 174 -22.37 14.52 -6.84
CA ALA A 174 -23.01 14.23 -5.56
C ALA A 174 -23.26 15.51 -4.74
N LEU A 175 -22.31 16.44 -4.70
CA LEU A 175 -22.44 17.73 -4.03
C LEU A 175 -23.59 18.55 -4.62
N VAL A 176 -23.66 18.67 -5.96
CA VAL A 176 -24.72 19.41 -6.64
C VAL A 176 -26.09 18.78 -6.38
N ALA A 177 -26.21 17.46 -6.52
CA ALA A 177 -27.47 16.74 -6.30
C ALA A 177 -27.95 16.86 -4.85
N THR A 178 -27.06 16.63 -3.88
CA THR A 178 -27.39 16.71 -2.45
C THR A 178 -27.67 18.16 -2.01
N SER A 179 -26.95 19.15 -2.53
CA SER A 179 -27.24 20.56 -2.27
C SER A 179 -28.59 20.98 -2.84
N ALA A 180 -28.97 20.50 -4.02
CA ALA A 180 -30.29 20.77 -4.59
C ALA A 180 -31.42 20.20 -3.72
N ILE A 181 -31.23 18.97 -3.21
CA ILE A 181 -32.16 18.33 -2.25
C ILE A 181 -32.23 19.15 -0.96
N SER A 182 -31.09 19.60 -0.42
CA SER A 182 -31.06 20.43 0.77
C SER A 182 -31.75 21.77 0.58
N ILE A 183 -31.55 22.47 -0.55
CA ILE A 183 -32.24 23.73 -0.83
C ILE A 183 -33.76 23.51 -0.87
N PHE A 184 -34.22 22.44 -1.53
CA PHE A 184 -35.64 22.08 -1.54
C PHE A 184 -36.17 21.81 -0.12
N ARG A 185 -35.41 21.10 0.71
CA ARG A 185 -35.75 20.81 2.11
C ARG A 185 -35.75 22.05 3.01
N VAL A 186 -34.79 22.97 2.86
CA VAL A 186 -34.72 24.22 3.64
C VAL A 186 -35.94 25.10 3.38
N LEU A 187 -36.50 25.06 2.17
CA LEU A 187 -37.75 25.75 1.85
C LEU A 187 -38.98 25.13 2.55
N VAL A 188 -38.87 23.89 3.05
CA VAL A 188 -39.98 23.11 3.63
C VAL A 188 -39.82 22.87 5.15
N VAL A 189 -38.59 22.82 5.68
CA VAL A 189 -38.26 22.42 7.06
C VAL A 189 -37.25 23.39 7.69
N GLN A 190 -37.44 23.76 8.96
CA GLN A 190 -36.70 24.83 9.66
C GLN A 190 -35.30 24.46 10.21
N SER A 191 -34.86 23.19 10.14
CA SER A 191 -33.57 22.76 10.75
C SER A 191 -32.44 22.60 9.72
N ASN A 192 -31.41 23.44 9.82
CA ASN A 192 -30.34 23.54 8.82
C ASN A 192 -29.12 22.63 9.06
N ALA A 193 -28.86 22.21 10.31
CA ALA A 193 -27.61 21.53 10.65
C ALA A 193 -27.53 20.10 10.09
N HIS A 194 -28.63 19.34 10.15
CA HIS A 194 -28.69 17.94 9.69
C HIS A 194 -28.53 17.83 8.17
N LEU A 195 -29.08 18.79 7.43
CA LEU A 195 -28.96 18.85 5.96
C LEU A 195 -27.52 19.08 5.50
N VAL A 196 -26.80 20.00 6.16
CA VAL A 196 -25.37 20.25 5.84
C VAL A 196 -24.52 19.00 6.10
N TRP A 197 -24.77 18.30 7.21
CA TRP A 197 -24.09 17.04 7.50
C TRP A 197 -24.44 15.94 6.48
N GLY A 198 -25.69 15.85 6.05
CA GLY A 198 -26.12 14.91 5.00
C GLY A 198 -25.46 15.14 3.64
N VAL A 199 -25.35 16.41 3.21
CA VAL A 199 -24.61 16.80 1.99
C VAL A 199 -23.14 16.42 2.09
N PHE A 200 -22.50 16.77 3.22
CA PHE A 200 -21.09 16.51 3.43
C PHE A 200 -20.79 15.00 3.45
N ALA A 201 -21.58 14.23 4.21
CA ALA A 201 -21.43 12.78 4.32
C ALA A 201 -21.60 12.08 2.95
N SER A 202 -22.62 12.46 2.18
CA SER A 202 -22.91 11.88 0.86
C SER A 202 -21.83 12.22 -0.17
N THR A 203 -21.33 13.46 -0.15
CA THR A 203 -20.27 13.91 -1.08
C THR A 203 -18.93 13.21 -0.80
N LEU A 204 -18.58 13.10 0.49
CA LEU A 204 -17.37 12.40 0.92
C LEU A 204 -17.47 10.89 0.66
N ALA A 205 -18.65 10.31 0.83
CA ALA A 205 -18.94 8.92 0.51
C ALA A 205 -18.76 8.62 -0.99
N ALA A 206 -19.29 9.48 -1.88
CA ALA A 206 -19.10 9.30 -3.32
C ALA A 206 -17.61 9.32 -3.72
N PHE A 207 -16.81 10.17 -3.08
CA PHE A 207 -15.36 10.23 -3.29
C PHE A 207 -14.67 8.93 -2.85
N GLY A 208 -14.97 8.46 -1.64
CA GLY A 208 -14.34 7.28 -1.07
C GLY A 208 -14.75 5.98 -1.77
N LEU A 209 -15.99 5.86 -2.25
CA LEU A 209 -16.46 4.72 -3.05
C LEU A 209 -15.68 4.59 -4.36
N THR A 210 -15.58 5.69 -5.11
CA THR A 210 -14.94 5.71 -6.43
C THR A 210 -13.42 5.54 -6.33
N LEU A 211 -12.76 6.18 -5.36
CA LEU A 211 -11.35 5.92 -5.09
C LEU A 211 -11.10 4.49 -4.60
N GLY A 212 -11.97 3.97 -3.74
CA GLY A 212 -11.85 2.61 -3.22
C GLY A 212 -11.95 1.58 -4.34
N TRP A 213 -12.89 1.78 -5.26
CA TRP A 213 -13.03 0.96 -6.46
C TRP A 213 -11.80 1.06 -7.39
N GLY A 214 -11.25 2.26 -7.55
CA GLY A 214 -10.01 2.44 -8.31
C GLY A 214 -8.83 1.67 -7.69
N LEU A 215 -8.69 1.73 -6.37
CA LEU A 215 -7.60 1.04 -5.65
C LEU A 215 -7.70 -0.49 -5.73
N THR A 216 -8.91 -1.06 -5.79
CA THR A 216 -9.08 -2.52 -5.91
C THR A 216 -8.74 -3.05 -7.30
N THR A 217 -8.99 -2.25 -8.34
CA THR A 217 -8.85 -2.64 -9.75
C THR A 217 -7.46 -2.39 -10.34
N LEU A 218 -6.63 -1.58 -9.69
CA LEU A 218 -5.25 -1.34 -10.13
C LEU A 218 -4.39 -2.62 -10.12
N PRO A 219 -3.48 -2.76 -11.11
CA PRO A 219 -2.60 -3.92 -11.21
C PRO A 219 -1.59 -3.93 -10.06
N ASP A 220 -1.20 -5.13 -9.61
CA ASP A 220 -0.28 -5.27 -8.47
C ASP A 220 1.08 -4.61 -8.75
N GLN A 221 1.54 -4.60 -10.01
CA GLN A 221 2.81 -3.96 -10.39
C GLN A 221 2.83 -2.45 -10.16
N PHE A 222 1.69 -1.78 -10.31
CA PHE A 222 1.61 -0.35 -10.04
C PHE A 222 2.11 -0.06 -8.62
N TYR A 223 1.73 -0.90 -7.66
CA TYR A 223 2.15 -0.78 -6.27
C TYR A 223 3.58 -1.28 -6.01
N LEU A 224 4.07 -2.23 -6.81
CA LEU A 224 5.37 -2.89 -6.62
C LEU A 224 6.52 -2.12 -7.27
N SER A 225 6.43 -1.78 -8.56
CA SER A 225 7.54 -1.24 -9.33
C SER A 225 7.39 0.24 -9.73
N GLU A 226 6.17 0.74 -9.88
CA GLU A 226 5.97 2.13 -10.31
C GLU A 226 6.15 3.18 -9.20
N PRO A 227 6.78 4.33 -9.49
CA PRO A 227 7.06 5.36 -8.49
C PRO A 227 5.78 5.98 -7.90
N LYS A 228 4.73 6.16 -8.70
CA LYS A 228 3.45 6.71 -8.22
C LYS A 228 2.72 5.74 -7.29
N GLY A 229 2.62 4.46 -7.66
CA GLY A 229 1.96 3.46 -6.81
C GLY A 229 2.79 3.13 -5.57
N ARG A 230 4.13 3.18 -5.62
CA ARG A 230 4.99 3.13 -4.42
C ARG A 230 4.74 4.31 -3.48
N LYS A 231 4.56 5.53 -4.01
CA LYS A 231 4.20 6.70 -3.19
C LYS A 231 2.82 6.53 -2.55
N LEU A 232 1.86 6.00 -3.29
CA LEU A 232 0.51 5.71 -2.80
C LEU A 232 0.52 4.64 -1.71
N ALA A 233 1.24 3.54 -1.89
CA ALA A 233 1.42 2.49 -0.88
C ALA A 233 2.01 3.04 0.43
N LYS A 234 2.98 3.97 0.33
CA LYS A 234 3.54 4.68 1.50
C LYS A 234 2.53 5.59 2.19
N LEU A 235 1.72 6.32 1.43
CA LEU A 235 0.67 7.19 1.98
C LEU A 235 -0.45 6.41 2.68
N VAL A 236 -0.87 5.30 2.10
CA VAL A 236 -1.89 4.41 2.67
C VAL A 236 -1.35 3.64 3.88
N GLY A 237 -0.02 3.54 4.03
CA GLY A 237 0.63 2.75 5.07
C GLY A 237 0.56 1.23 4.80
N ALA A 238 -0.01 0.82 3.67
CA ALA A 238 -0.11 -0.57 3.26
C ALA A 238 1.00 -0.89 2.24
N LYS A 239 1.96 -1.72 2.66
CA LYS A 239 3.17 -2.06 1.91
C LYS A 239 3.03 -3.27 0.96
N THR A 240 1.87 -3.91 0.97
CA THR A 240 1.51 -5.03 0.08
C THR A 240 0.30 -4.67 -0.77
N PRO A 241 0.22 -5.13 -2.04
CA PRO A 241 -0.97 -4.93 -2.88
C PRO A 241 -2.25 -5.44 -2.21
N THR A 242 -2.19 -6.62 -1.60
CA THR A 242 -3.30 -7.18 -0.80
C THR A 242 -3.70 -6.25 0.34
N GLY A 243 -2.73 -5.64 1.03
CA GLY A 243 -3.00 -4.67 2.07
C GLY A 243 -3.71 -3.42 1.57
N ILE A 244 -3.29 -2.92 0.41
CA ILE A 244 -3.92 -1.75 -0.22
C ILE A 244 -5.35 -2.10 -0.61
N ARG A 245 -5.59 -3.28 -1.20
CA ARG A 245 -6.93 -3.78 -1.52
C ARG A 245 -7.81 -3.93 -0.28
N SER A 246 -7.29 -4.44 0.83
CA SER A 246 -8.05 -4.51 2.09
C SER A 246 -8.45 -3.12 2.61
N VAL A 247 -7.54 -2.15 2.56
CA VAL A 247 -7.85 -0.75 2.94
C VAL A 247 -8.88 -0.14 1.99
N ALA A 248 -8.77 -0.43 0.68
CA ALA A 248 -9.71 0.01 -0.32
C ALA A 248 -11.11 -0.55 -0.10
N LEU A 249 -11.24 -1.86 0.20
CA LEU A 249 -12.51 -2.49 0.55
C LEU A 249 -13.13 -1.88 1.81
N PHE A 250 -12.31 -1.61 2.82
CA PHE A 250 -12.78 -0.92 4.02
C PHE A 250 -13.27 0.50 3.72
N MET A 251 -12.57 1.23 2.84
CA MET A 251 -12.99 2.55 2.38
C MET A 251 -14.32 2.48 1.64
N ILE A 252 -14.52 1.50 0.76
CA ILE A 252 -15.80 1.25 0.09
C ILE A 252 -16.92 1.02 1.12
N LEU A 253 -16.70 0.14 2.10
CA LEU A 253 -17.69 -0.16 3.14
C LEU A 253 -18.05 1.09 3.96
N LEU A 254 -17.04 1.82 4.45
CA LEU A 254 -17.26 3.01 5.26
C LEU A 254 -17.96 4.13 4.47
N SER A 255 -17.60 4.28 3.20
CA SER A 255 -18.25 5.23 2.30
C SER A 255 -19.68 4.80 1.93
N ALA A 256 -19.95 3.52 1.71
CA ALA A 256 -21.31 3.03 1.49
C ALA A 256 -22.21 3.32 2.70
N THR A 257 -21.73 3.05 3.91
CA THR A 257 -22.45 3.38 5.16
C THR A 257 -22.66 4.88 5.30
N GLY A 258 -21.63 5.70 5.03
CA GLY A 258 -21.73 7.15 5.05
C GLY A 258 -22.73 7.71 4.03
N MET A 259 -22.82 7.10 2.85
CA MET A 259 -23.81 7.43 1.82
C MET A 259 -25.23 7.15 2.32
N MET A 260 -25.47 5.96 2.91
CA MET A 260 -26.78 5.60 3.45
C MET A 260 -27.23 6.54 4.56
N LEU A 261 -26.33 6.86 5.51
CA LEU A 261 -26.61 7.80 6.60
C LEU A 261 -26.85 9.22 6.07
N GLY A 262 -26.06 9.67 5.11
CA GLY A 262 -26.23 10.99 4.49
C GLY A 262 -27.55 11.13 3.76
N ILE A 263 -27.96 10.11 2.99
CA ILE A 263 -29.26 10.06 2.34
C ILE A 263 -30.40 10.01 3.37
N TYR A 264 -30.25 9.21 4.43
CA TYR A 264 -31.24 9.14 5.50
C TYR A 264 -31.49 10.51 6.15
N TRP A 265 -30.42 11.23 6.50
CA TRP A 265 -30.54 12.58 7.06
C TRP A 265 -31.06 13.63 6.07
N LEU A 266 -30.85 13.44 4.77
CA LEU A 266 -31.41 14.34 3.76
C LEU A 266 -32.90 14.10 3.50
N ILE A 267 -33.38 12.86 3.67
CA ILE A 267 -34.73 12.45 3.28
C ILE A 267 -35.69 12.30 4.46
N PHE A 268 -35.22 11.98 5.66
CA PHE A 268 -36.10 11.64 6.79
C PHE A 268 -35.98 12.58 7.99
N GLU A 269 -34.82 13.20 8.22
CA GLU A 269 -34.63 14.27 9.22
C GLU A 269 -34.75 15.67 8.61
#